data_AF-A0A350IGC1-F1
#
_entry.id   AF-A0A350IGC1-F1
#
_cell.length_a   1.000
_cell.length_b   1.000
_cell.length_c   1.000
_cell.angle_alpha   90.00
_cell.angle_beta   90.00
_cell.angle_gamma   90.00
#
_symmetry.space_group_name_H-M   'P 1'
#
loop_
_entity.id
_entity.type
_entity.pdbx_description
1 polymer ?
#
loop_
_entity_poly.entity_id
_entity_poly.type
_entity_poly.pdbx_seq_one_letter_code
_entity_poly.pdbx_strand_id
1 'polypeptide(L)' 'MRSIPYGYKVMNGRAVIDQVEGKKVRDAFQMYAAGSSLAGIKQALEINRYHAGIDNILKDRKYLGTEFYPP' A
#
# COMPACT_ATOMS: atom_id res chain seq x y z
N MET A 1 -9.05 -6.72 14.59
CA MET A 1 -9.82 -5.96 13.59
C MET A 1 -9.17 -6.19 12.23
N ARG A 2 -9.85 -6.83 11.28
CA ARG A 2 -9.30 -7.06 9.93
C ARG A 2 -9.41 -5.75 9.16
N SER A 3 -8.28 -5.07 8.93
CA SER A 3 -8.23 -3.89 8.07
C SER A 3 -7.85 -4.32 6.65
N ILE A 4 -8.56 -3.77 5.65
CA ILE A 4 -8.20 -3.94 4.26
C ILE A 4 -6.89 -3.16 4.04
N PRO A 5 -5.83 -3.77 3.48
CA PRO A 5 -4.59 -3.07 3.18
C PRO A 5 -4.85 -1.90 2.23
N TYR A 6 -4.07 -0.84 2.39
CA TYR A 6 -4.13 0.33 1.51
C TYR A 6 -3.88 -0.09 0.05
N GLY A 7 -4.58 0.50 -0.92
CA GLY A 7 -4.45 0.04 -2.31
C GLY A 7 -5.34 -1.13 -2.69
N TYR A 8 -6.19 -1.62 -1.78
CA TYR A 8 -7.19 -2.64 -2.07
C TYR A 8 -8.61 -2.19 -1.72
N LYS A 9 -9.56 -2.72 -2.47
CA LYS A 9 -11.00 -2.64 -2.21
C LYS A 9 -11.58 -4.05 -2.24
N VAL A 10 -12.64 -4.30 -1.47
CA VAL A 10 -13.38 -5.56 -1.56
C VAL A 10 -14.55 -5.35 -2.50
N MET A 11 -14.57 -6.08 -3.61
CA MET A 11 -15.64 -6.07 -4.59
C MET A 11 -16.15 -7.50 -4.77
N ASN A 12 -17.44 -7.72 -4.57
CA ASN A 12 -18.07 -9.05 -4.67
C ASN A 12 -17.36 -10.14 -3.84
N GLY A 13 -16.94 -9.80 -2.62
CA GLY A 13 -16.26 -10.73 -1.71
C GLY A 13 -14.81 -11.06 -2.08
N ARG A 14 -14.22 -10.39 -3.09
CA ARG A 14 -12.82 -10.55 -3.50
C ARG A 14 -12.05 -9.25 -3.30
N ALA A 15 -10.79 -9.34 -2.89
CA ALA A 15 -9.94 -8.16 -2.91
C ALA A 15 -9.52 -7.84 -4.35
N VAL A 16 -9.70 -6.59 -4.73
CA VAL A 16 -9.27 -6.03 -6.00
C VAL A 16 -8.35 -4.84 -5.73
N ILE A 17 -7.38 -4.62 -6.62
CA ILE A 17 -6.48 -3.48 -6.53
C ILE A 17 -7.27 -2.21 -6.84
N ASP A 18 -7.22 -1.23 -5.93
CA ASP A 18 -7.61 0.13 -6.26
C ASP A 18 -6.52 0.75 -7.14
N GLN A 19 -6.88 1.21 -8.35
CA GLN A 19 -5.85 1.68 -9.28
C GLN A 19 -5.08 2.91 -8.78
N VAL A 20 -5.72 3.79 -8.02
CA VAL A 20 -5.11 5.04 -7.55
C VAL A 20 -4.22 4.76 -6.34
N GLU A 21 -4.80 4.13 -5.31
CA GLU A 21 -4.08 3.81 -4.08
C GLU A 21 -3.05 2.69 -4.30
N GLY A 22 -3.36 1.71 -5.14
CA GLY A 22 -2.46 0.60 -5.50
C GLY A 22 -1.24 1.07 -6.30
N LYS A 23 -1.41 2.09 -7.15
CA LYS A 23 -0.26 2.76 -7.78
C LYS A 23 0.65 3.40 -6.72
N LYS A 24 0.07 4.11 -5.75
CA LYS A 24 0.86 4.71 -4.65
C LYS A 24 1.62 3.67 -3.84
N VAL A 25 1.05 2.48 -3.62
CA VAL A 25 1.78 1.37 -2.98
C VAL A 25 3.00 0.96 -3.81
N ARG A 26 2.84 0.78 -5.12
CA ARG A 26 3.94 0.41 -6.02
C ARG A 26 5.02 1.48 -6.05
N ASP A 27 4.62 2.74 -6.20
CA ASP A 27 5.54 3.89 -6.18
C ASP A 27 6.29 3.96 -4.83
N ALA A 28 5.63 3.68 -3.71
CA ALA A 28 6.25 3.66 -2.39
C ALA A 28 7.39 2.63 -2.29
N PHE A 29 7.17 1.40 -2.78
CA PHE A 29 8.21 0.38 -2.81
C PHE A 29 9.36 0.76 -3.75
N GLN A 30 9.07 1.36 -4.90
CA GLN A 30 10.10 1.84 -5.83
C GLN A 30 10.96 2.95 -5.21
N MET A 31 10.33 3.96 -4.60
CA MET A 31 11.05 5.05 -3.94
C MET A 31 11.88 4.55 -2.75
N TYR A 32 11.35 3.61 -1.97
CA TYR A 32 12.09 2.99 -0.86
C TYR A 32 13.32 2.21 -1.37
N ALA A 33 13.15 1.40 -2.42
CA ALA A 33 14.26 0.68 -3.06
C ALA A 33 15.30 1.63 -3.67
N ALA A 34 14.88 2.82 -4.12
CA ALA A 34 15.77 3.88 -4.60
C ALA A 34 16.45 4.69 -3.47
N GLY A 35 16.23 4.34 -2.19
CA GLY A 35 16.87 4.98 -1.04
C GLY A 35 16.16 6.23 -0.51
N SER A 36 14.92 6.49 -0.92
CA SER A 36 14.14 7.60 -0.37
C SER A 36 13.79 7.37 1.10
N SER A 37 13.82 8.43 1.90
CA SER A 37 13.40 8.37 3.30
C SER A 37 11.88 8.18 3.42
N LEU A 38 11.42 7.56 4.52
CA LEU A 38 9.98 7.37 4.78
C LEU A 38 9.20 8.69 4.75
N ALA A 39 9.79 9.77 5.29
CA ALA A 39 9.20 11.11 5.26
C ALA A 39 9.08 11.64 3.83
N GLY A 40 10.12 11.46 3.00
CA GLY A 40 10.10 11.87 1.59
C GLY A 40 9.05 11.12 0.77
N ILE A 41 8.92 9.81 0.98
CA ILE A 41 7.89 8.99 0.31
C ILE A 41 6.49 9.44 0.73
N LYS A 42 6.25 9.64 2.03
CA LYS A 42 4.96 10.10 2.55
C LYS A 42 4.55 11.44 1.96
N GLN A 43 5.50 12.38 1.84
CA GLN A 43 5.28 13.70 1.26
C GLN A 43 4.99 13.60 -0.25
N ALA A 44 5.80 12.83 -0.99
CA ALA A 44 5.67 12.72 -2.44
C ALA A 44 4.37 12.03 -2.90
N LEU A 45 3.88 11.05 -2.13
CA LEU A 45 2.69 10.27 -2.49
C LEU A 45 1.41 10.76 -1.81
N GLU A 46 1.51 11.81 -0.98
CA GLU A 46 0.39 12.41 -0.25
C GLU A 46 -0.48 11.37 0.47
N ILE A 47 0.17 10.37 1.09
CA ILE A 47 -0.51 9.30 1.81
C ILE A 47 -0.96 9.86 3.17
N ASN A 48 -2.19 10.39 3.20
CA ASN A 48 -2.79 11.04 4.37
C ASN A 48 -3.79 10.15 5.12
N ARG A 49 -3.49 8.86 5.29
CA ARG A 49 -4.31 7.98 6.15
C ARG A 49 -3.73 7.93 7.55
N TYR A 50 -4.56 8.26 8.54
CA TYR A 50 -4.22 8.24 9.98
C TYR A 50 -3.70 6.88 10.49
N HIS A 51 -4.07 5.76 9.83
CA HIS A 51 -3.74 4.40 10.28
C HIS A 51 -2.88 3.60 9.29
N ALA A 52 -2.63 4.12 8.10
CA ALA A 52 -1.78 3.49 7.09
C ALA A 52 -0.52 4.36 6.90
N GLY A 53 0.32 4.37 7.93
CA GLY A 53 1.67 4.92 7.80
C GLY A 53 2.43 4.20 6.69
N ILE A 54 3.33 4.92 6.03
CA ILE A 54 4.16 4.37 4.95
C ILE A 54 5.02 3.19 5.44
N ASP A 55 5.38 3.19 6.72
CA ASP A 55 6.06 2.11 7.40
C ASP A 55 5.20 0.83 7.48
N ASN A 56 3.89 0.96 7.73
CA ASN A 56 2.97 -0.18 7.71
C ASN A 56 2.81 -0.73 6.30
N ILE A 57 2.78 0.13 5.28
CA ILE A 57 2.69 -0.30 3.88
C ILE A 57 3.93 -1.13 3.52
N LEU A 58 5.14 -0.63 3.82
CA LEU A 58 6.39 -1.30 3.47
C LEU A 58 6.64 -2.60 4.26
N LYS A 59 6.07 -2.74 5.46
CA LYS A 59 6.20 -3.95 6.30
C LYS A 59 5.12 -4.99 6.06
N ASP A 60 4.00 -4.64 5.42
CA ASP A 60 2.89 -5.58 5.25
C ASP A 60 3.18 -6.60 4.13
N ARG A 61 3.39 -7.85 4.54
CA ARG A 61 3.67 -8.97 3.62
C ARG A 61 2.53 -9.27 2.65
N LYS A 62 1.32 -8.75 2.88
CA LYS A 62 0.17 -8.95 1.96
C LYS A 62 0.42 -8.34 0.58
N TYR A 63 1.31 -7.35 0.46
CA TYR A 63 1.70 -6.79 -0.83
C TYR A 63 2.60 -7.70 -1.68
N LEU A 64 3.08 -8.83 -1.12
CA LEU A 64 3.77 -9.86 -1.91
C LEU A 64 2.78 -10.76 -2.67
N GLY A 65 1.48 -10.57 -2.47
CA GLY A 65 0.43 -11.47 -2.95
C GLY A 65 0.09 -12.55 -1.92
N THR A 66 -1.20 -12.78 -1.72
CA THR A 66 -1.77 -13.89 -0.96
C THR A 66 -2.93 -14.50 -1.74
N GLU A 67 -3.50 -15.61 -1.26
CA GLU A 67 -4.72 -16.18 -1.86
C GLU A 67 -5.89 -15.18 -1.93
N PHE A 68 -5.93 -14.19 -1.02
CA PHE A 68 -7.01 -13.21 -0.96
C PHE A 68 -6.63 -11.83 -1.52
N TYR A 69 -5.36 -11.41 -1.44
CA TYR A 69 -4.87 -10.11 -1.94
C TYR A 69 -3.91 -10.34 -3.11
N PRO A 70 -4.30 -10.01 -4.35
CA PRO A 70 -3.44 -10.22 -5.52
C PRO A 70 -2.23 -9.25 -5.54
N PRO A 71 -1.08 -9.65 -6.11
CA PRO A 71 0.11 -8.78 -6.24
C PRO A 71 -0.06 -7.62 -7.24
#